data_AF-A0A1Q8YNM3-F1
#
_entry.id   AF-A0A1Q8YNM3-F1
#
_cell.length_a   1.000
_cell.length_b   1.000
_cell.length_c   1.000
_cell.angle_alpha   90.00
_cell.angle_beta   90.00
_cell.angle_gamma   90.00
#
_symmetry.space_group_name_H-M   'P 1'
#
loop_
_entity.id
_entity.type
_entity.pdbx_description
1 polymer ?
#
loop_
_entity_poly.entity_id
_entity_poly.type
_entity_poly.pdbx_seq_one_letter_code
_entity_poly.pdbx_strand_id
1 'polypeptide(L)' 'MIKKDVTPEDYRRIFEEMPGGPQVMEELTRRFGREAYVKGGTEGDRETCYRAGQRSVLDFILMQINKADGVNDDVEV' A
#
# COMPACT_ATOMS: atom_id res chain seq x y z
N MET A 1 23.83 -16.51 2.64
CA MET A 1 22.79 -15.77 3.37
C MET A 1 21.51 -16.58 3.28
N ILE A 2 20.98 -17.08 4.40
CA ILE A 2 19.68 -17.75 4.40
C ILE A 2 18.63 -16.62 4.28
N LYS A 3 17.86 -16.60 3.19
CA LYS A 3 16.69 -15.72 3.07
C LYS A 3 15.50 -16.45 3.69
N LYS A 4 14.83 -15.80 4.65
CA LYS A 4 13.49 -16.22 5.06
C LYS A 4 12.47 -15.63 4.09
N ASP A 5 11.34 -16.29 3.95
CA ASP A 5 10.19 -15.72 3.23
C ASP A 5 9.65 -14.51 3.99
N VAL A 6 9.18 -13.52 3.23
CA VAL A 6 8.59 -12.30 3.79
C VAL A 6 7.15 -12.62 4.20
N THR A 7 6.78 -12.27 5.43
CA THR A 7 5.44 -12.51 5.99
C THR A 7 4.70 -11.18 6.23
N PRO A 8 3.37 -11.19 6.42
CA PRO A 8 2.61 -9.99 6.80
C PRO A 8 3.22 -9.25 8.01
N GLU A 9 3.71 -10.00 9.00
CA GLU A 9 4.34 -9.47 10.21
C GLU A 9 5.62 -8.67 9.90
N ASP A 10 6.33 -8.98 8.82
CA ASP A 10 7.49 -8.20 8.41
C ASP A 10 7.09 -6.80 7.96
N TYR A 11 5.95 -6.66 7.28
CA TYR A 11 5.44 -5.34 6.86
C TYR A 11 5.04 -4.51 8.07
N ARG A 12 4.28 -5.08 9.02
CA ARG A 12 3.93 -4.37 10.26
C ARG A 12 5.17 -3.94 11.03
N ARG A 13 6.12 -4.86 11.22
CA ARG A 13 7.37 -4.55 11.92
C ARG A 13 8.12 -3.38 11.27
N ILE A 14 8.26 -3.38 9.95
CA ILE A 14 9.02 -2.36 9.22
C ILE A 14 8.31 -1.00 9.23
N PHE A 15 7.00 -0.99 8.94
CA PHE A 15 6.27 0.25 8.72
C PHE A 15 5.64 0.84 9.98
N GLU A 16 5.47 0.06 11.06
CA GLU A 16 4.85 0.54 12.30
C GLU A 16 5.77 0.47 13.53
N GLU A 17 6.58 -0.59 13.67
CA GLU A 17 7.36 -0.84 14.90
C GLU A 17 8.79 -0.26 14.82
N MET A 18 9.40 -0.23 13.64
CA MET A 18 10.78 0.25 13.47
C MET A 18 10.88 1.78 13.47
N PRO A 19 11.96 2.36 14.05
CA PRO A 19 12.19 3.80 13.99
C PRO A 19 12.19 4.33 12.56
N GLY A 20 11.37 5.34 12.29
CA GLY A 20 11.24 5.94 10.96
C GLY A 20 10.24 5.26 10.03
N GLY A 21 9.79 4.03 10.34
CA GLY A 21 8.80 3.29 9.56
C GLY A 21 7.51 4.08 9.33
N PRO A 22 6.86 4.59 10.40
CA PRO A 22 5.62 5.36 10.27
C PRO A 22 5.78 6.61 9.39
N GLN A 23 6.91 7.33 9.52
CA GLN A 23 7.21 8.52 8.73
C GLN A 23 7.40 8.20 7.25
N VAL A 24 8.04 7.06 6.94
CA VAL A 24 8.15 6.58 5.55
C VAL A 24 6.77 6.21 5.01
N MET A 25 5.93 5.55 5.80
CA MET A 25 4.57 5.18 5.39
C MET A 25 3.71 6.42 5.10
N GLU A 26 3.80 7.44 5.96
CA GLU A 26 3.14 8.74 5.76
C GLU A 26 3.61 9.41 4.47
N GLU A 27 4.92 9.42 4.20
CA GLU A 27 5.48 10.00 2.98
C GLU A 27 5.04 9.25 1.71
N LEU A 28 5.00 7.91 1.76
CA LEU A 28 4.48 7.08 0.65
C LEU A 28 3.01 7.39 0.40
N THR A 29 2.21 7.51 1.45
CA THR A 29 0.79 7.87 1.38
C THR A 29 0.60 9.26 0.76
N ARG A 30 1.41 10.24 1.16
CA ARG A 30 1.36 11.60 0.61
C ARG A 30 1.71 11.65 -0.90
N ARG A 31 2.63 10.79 -1.34
CA ARG A 31 3.07 10.71 -2.75
C ARG A 31 2.10 9.94 -3.63
N PHE A 32 1.64 8.78 -3.16
CA PHE A 32 0.98 7.77 -3.99
C PHE A 32 -0.47 7.49 -3.59
N GLY A 33 -0.94 8.05 -2.47
CA GLY A 33 -2.31 7.89 -1.97
C GLY A 33 -3.34 8.80 -2.64
N ARG A 34 -2.95 9.64 -3.61
CA ARG A 34 -3.84 10.61 -4.27
C ARG A 34 -4.95 9.90 -5.08
N GLU A 35 -6.06 10.60 -5.31
CA GLU A 35 -7.14 10.09 -6.17
C GLU A 35 -6.58 9.63 -7.52
N ALA A 36 -6.92 8.39 -7.87
CA ALA A 36 -6.49 7.81 -9.13
C ALA A 36 -7.10 8.55 -10.32
N TYR A 37 -8.35 9.00 -10.21
CA TYR A 37 -9.07 9.59 -11.32
C TYR A 37 -8.51 10.96 -11.73
N VAL A 38 -8.24 11.11 -13.03
CA VAL A 38 -7.90 12.39 -13.66
C VAL A 38 -8.88 12.68 -14.79
N LYS A 39 -9.55 13.83 -14.68
CA LYS A 39 -10.51 14.29 -15.69
C LYS A 39 -9.79 14.59 -17.01
N GLY A 40 -10.22 13.94 -18.09
CA GLY A 40 -9.68 14.13 -19.44
C GLY A 40 -10.23 13.08 -20.41
N GLY A 41 -9.90 13.20 -21.70
CA GLY A 41 -10.08 12.12 -22.67
C GLY A 41 -9.00 11.04 -22.51
N THR A 42 -8.50 10.46 -23.59
CA THR A 42 -7.51 9.37 -23.57
C THR A 42 -6.26 9.63 -22.71
N GLU A 43 -5.77 10.88 -22.63
CA GLU A 43 -4.63 11.22 -21.75
C GLU A 43 -5.01 11.21 -20.25
N GLY A 44 -6.26 11.51 -19.91
CA GLY A 44 -6.80 11.37 -18.57
C GLY A 44 -6.91 9.90 -18.14
N ASP A 45 -7.26 9.00 -19.06
CA ASP A 45 -7.32 7.56 -18.79
C ASP A 45 -5.93 6.99 -18.48
N ARG A 46 -4.90 7.40 -19.24
CA ARG A 46 -3.52 6.95 -19.00
C ARG A 46 -3.00 7.40 -17.63
N GLU A 47 -3.18 8.67 -17.30
CA GLU A 47 -2.80 9.22 -16.00
C GLU A 47 -3.58 8.51 -14.88
N THR A 48 -4.85 8.19 -15.11
CA THR A 48 -5.67 7.44 -14.15
C THR A 48 -5.11 6.04 -13.89
N CYS A 49 -4.80 5.28 -14.94
CA CYS A 49 -4.16 3.97 -14.82
C CYS A 49 -2.81 4.06 -14.11
N TYR A 50 -1.99 5.07 -14.42
CA TYR A 50 -0.70 5.28 -13.76
C TYR A 50 -0.85 5.50 -12.25
N ARG A 51 -1.76 6.39 -11.84
CA ARG A 51 -2.03 6.67 -10.41
C ARG A 51 -2.64 5.47 -9.69
N ALA A 52 -3.56 4.75 -10.33
CA ALA A 52 -4.12 3.52 -9.79
C ALA A 52 -3.02 2.46 -9.55
N GLY A 53 -2.07 2.33 -10.48
CA GLY A 53 -0.93 1.42 -10.34
C GLY A 53 0.02 1.82 -9.21
N GLN A 54 0.22 3.12 -8.96
CA GLN A 54 0.98 3.58 -7.79
C GLN A 54 0.24 3.29 -6.48
N ARG A 55 -1.07 3.51 -6.48
CA ARG A 55 -1.92 3.31 -5.30
C ARG A 55 -2.00 1.83 -4.90
N SER A 56 -2.04 0.91 -5.85
CA SER A 56 -2.12 -0.53 -5.56
C SER A 56 -0.95 -1.07 -4.75
N VAL A 57 0.24 -0.46 -4.87
CA VAL A 57 1.40 -0.81 -4.05
C VAL A 57 1.20 -0.39 -2.59
N LEU A 58 0.66 0.80 -2.37
CA LEU A 58 0.33 1.30 -1.02
C LEU A 58 -0.76 0.42 -0.38
N ASP A 59 -1.80 0.10 -1.14
CA ASP A 59 -2.89 -0.77 -0.69
C ASP A 59 -2.38 -2.17 -0.34
N PHE A 60 -1.42 -2.71 -1.12
CA PHE A 60 -0.81 -4.00 -0.80
C PHE A 60 -0.06 -3.96 0.55
N ILE A 61 0.72 -2.92 0.83
CA ILE A 61 1.43 -2.77 2.12
C ILE A 61 0.42 -2.71 3.27
N LEU A 62 -0.61 -1.88 3.14
CA LEU A 62 -1.67 -1.75 4.14
C LEU A 62 -2.41 -3.07 4.37
N MET A 63 -2.71 -3.82 3.30
CA MET A 63 -3.32 -5.15 3.41
C MET A 63 -2.43 -6.14 4.17
N GLN A 64 -1.10 -6.11 3.98
CA GLN A 64 -0.19 -6.97 4.75
C GLN A 64 -0.18 -6.59 6.24
N ILE A 65 -0.17 -5.30 6.55
CA ILE A 65 -0.27 -4.81 7.93
C ILE A 65 -1.58 -5.28 8.58
N ASN A 66 -2.71 -5.05 7.91
CA ASN A 66 -4.03 -5.49 8.36
C ASN A 66 -4.08 -7.00 8.65
N LYS A 67 -3.51 -7.81 7.75
CA LYS A 67 -3.40 -9.27 7.95
C LYS A 67 -2.57 -9.63 9.18
N ALA A 68 -1.45 -8.92 9.43
CA ALA A 68 -0.62 -9.13 10.61
C ALA A 68 -1.37 -8.79 11.92
N ASP A 69 -2.35 -7.90 11.86
CA ASP A 69 -3.23 -7.53 12.98
C ASP A 69 -4.48 -8.42 13.09
N GLY A 70 -4.59 -9.45 12.24
CA GLY A 70 -5.71 -10.38 12.25
C GLY A 70 -6.99 -9.82 11.62
N VAL A 71 -6.90 -8.72 10.88
CA VAL A 71 -8.01 -8.21 10.06
C VAL A 71 -8.02 -8.99 8.76
N ASN A 72 -8.98 -9.90 8.63
CA ASN A 72 -9.29 -10.58 7.37
C ASN A 72 -10.47 -9.87 6.71
N ASP A 73 -10.37 -9.57 5.41
CA ASP A 73 -11.48 -9.05 4.59
C ASP A 73 -12.54 -10.14 4.33
N ASP A 74 -13.00 -10.81 5.38
CA ASP A 74 -14.10 -11.75 5.34
C ASP A 74 -15.41 -10.95 5.28
N VAL A 75 -15.62 -10.24 4.17
CA VAL A 75 -16.96 -9.78 3.80
C VAL A 75 -17.66 -11.01 3.23
N GLU A 76 -18.40 -11.73 4.07
CA GLU A 76 -19.36 -12.73 3.59
C GLU A 76 -20.28 -12.05 2.56
N VAL A 77 -20.19 -12.48 1.30
CA VAL A 77 -21.02 -12.03 0.18
C VAL A 77 -22.27 -12.91 0.10
#